data_AF-A0A7H9B0I7-F1
#
_entry.id   AF-A0A7H9B0I7-F1
#
_cell.length_a   1.000
_cell.length_b   1.000
_cell.length_c   1.000
_cell.angle_alpha   90.00
_cell.angle_beta   90.00
_cell.angle_gamma   90.00
#
_symmetry.space_group_name_H-M   'P 1'
#
loop_
_entity.id
_entity.type
_entity.pdbx_description
1 polymer ?
#
loop_
_entity_poly.entity_id
_entity_poly.type
_entity_poly.pdbx_seq_one_letter_code
_entity_poly.pdbx_strand_id
1 'polypeptide(L)'
;MSTNAGNIHVKRYIDDLNETLESNQPPDQVNFEIKKCLLSLNPLKTITEDPKKLVANIKRLLIESTSESELDFDLILELLNTLINKCCFEVILEVFSIDDLKMALKSTLLPLVNAACNVISRSYPKGLFATSDLFDVIIGLYFNIDTDVSVINSIEKVFEELSSNELVRKRIFENNSLIIDSVRRGTEPTLISRLLELLKIESKFIDRCEFDEKLFSFTSQEIFNYLKADIVLFINIVVYYTDFLDEATVVNFANKNTEWLLKYVLEIIPTFGKIYSLGDNYPDIRYFSRTYLFKFFRKVSYLEDDSYFKSLDEKYLRISEQNKNLKDFLSFVNPAYLFRYHCSLLRDYITVTPTKLGAIRNVISDPQCFELIKNHLTSDAILLLPYMEQMVLLQRLSLFSHSVYYLVHSLPRVMSNLIQNSGDISEPETASLREEAIVNLLRFNSTTLNVWYIPLTDALAKISNPKTKHEPEPQLASSFI
;
A
#
# COMPACT_ATOMS: atom_id res chain seq x y z
N MET A 1 32.21 16.31 -2.02
CA MET A 1 32.70 17.69 -1.77
C MET A 1 31.59 18.76 -1.83
N SER A 2 30.34 18.44 -2.21
CA SER A 2 29.21 19.41 -2.18
C SER A 2 28.46 19.51 -0.83
N THR A 3 28.75 18.64 0.13
CA THR A 3 28.05 18.57 1.43
C THR A 3 28.49 19.63 2.44
N ASN A 4 29.76 20.05 2.41
CA ASN A 4 30.28 21.02 3.40
C ASN A 4 29.84 22.46 3.16
N ALA A 5 29.62 22.88 1.91
CA ALA A 5 29.14 24.23 1.62
C ALA A 5 27.67 24.42 2.02
N GLY A 6 26.83 23.39 1.80
CA GLY A 6 25.42 23.41 2.20
C GLY A 6 25.23 23.55 3.72
N ASN A 7 26.05 22.85 4.52
CA ASN A 7 25.93 22.87 5.98
C ASN A 7 26.30 24.24 6.60
N ILE A 8 27.29 24.96 6.04
CA ILE A 8 27.70 26.29 6.53
C ILE A 8 26.58 27.32 6.33
N HIS A 9 25.86 27.24 5.20
CA HIS A 9 24.73 28.13 4.93
C HIS A 9 23.55 27.87 5.87
N VAL A 10 23.29 26.60 6.21
CA VAL A 10 22.20 26.20 7.10
C VAL A 10 22.41 26.70 8.52
N LYS A 11 23.64 26.62 9.05
CA LYS A 11 23.98 27.18 10.36
C LYS A 11 23.62 28.66 10.46
N ARG A 12 24.03 29.44 9.45
CA ARG A 12 23.75 30.86 9.38
C ARG A 12 22.25 31.15 9.38
N TYR A 13 21.44 30.40 8.62
CA TYR A 13 19.99 30.60 8.63
C TYR A 13 19.33 30.23 9.96
N ILE A 14 19.86 29.24 10.69
CA ILE A 14 19.40 28.90 12.05
C ILE A 14 19.76 30.01 13.04
N ASP A 15 20.98 30.54 12.96
CA ASP A 15 21.47 31.61 13.84
C ASP A 15 20.71 32.94 13.57
N ASP A 16 20.56 33.33 12.30
CA ASP A 16 19.80 34.52 11.87
C ASP A 16 18.33 34.44 12.37
N LEU A 17 17.71 33.26 12.28
CA LEU A 17 16.35 33.06 12.79
C LEU A 17 16.30 33.15 14.32
N ASN A 18 17.25 32.54 15.05
CA ASN A 18 17.31 32.65 16.50
C ASN A 18 17.44 34.11 16.97
N GLU A 19 18.31 34.89 16.33
CA GLU A 19 18.45 36.32 16.64
C GLU A 19 17.15 37.08 16.38
N THR A 20 16.45 36.77 15.29
CA THR A 20 15.17 37.39 14.93
C THR A 20 14.08 37.06 15.96
N LEU A 21 14.01 35.81 16.44
CA LEU A 21 13.06 35.37 17.48
C LEU A 21 13.35 35.95 18.86
N GLU A 22 14.59 36.37 19.13
CA GLU A 22 14.99 36.98 20.42
C GLU A 22 14.87 38.50 20.43
N SER A 23 14.90 39.15 19.26
CA SER A 23 14.99 40.61 19.14
C SER A 23 13.66 41.35 19.01
N ASN A 24 12.52 40.71 19.33
CA ASN A 24 11.17 41.30 19.25
C ASN A 24 10.90 42.00 17.88
N GLN A 25 11.36 41.39 16.80
CA GLN A 25 11.16 41.88 15.42
C GLN A 25 9.68 41.77 14.99
N PRO A 26 9.23 42.54 13.98
CA PRO A 26 7.85 42.47 13.51
C PRO A 26 7.50 41.07 12.97
N PRO A 27 6.24 40.60 13.14
CA PRO A 27 5.81 39.26 12.74
C PRO A 27 6.10 38.89 11.27
N ASP A 28 5.96 39.83 10.34
CA ASP A 28 6.25 39.61 8.91
C ASP A 28 7.70 39.22 8.64
N GLN A 29 8.64 39.82 9.38
CA GLN A 29 10.06 39.54 9.25
C GLN A 29 10.41 38.17 9.84
N VAL A 30 9.76 37.80 10.94
CA VAL A 30 9.83 36.45 11.52
C VAL A 30 9.32 35.42 10.52
N ASN A 31 8.14 35.65 9.93
CA ASN A 31 7.53 34.76 8.93
C ASN A 31 8.45 34.59 7.69
N PHE A 32 9.10 35.66 7.23
CA PHE A 32 10.04 35.61 6.11
C PHE A 32 11.28 34.75 6.42
N GLU A 33 11.90 34.95 7.58
CA GLU A 33 13.07 34.17 7.98
C GLU A 33 12.72 32.70 8.26
N ILE A 34 11.52 32.39 8.77
CA ILE A 34 11.01 31.00 8.86
C ILE A 34 10.94 30.34 7.49
N LYS A 35 10.33 30.99 6.49
CA LYS A 35 10.23 30.44 5.12
C LYS A 35 11.60 30.16 4.50
N LYS A 36 12.54 31.07 4.70
CA LYS A 36 13.92 30.96 4.20
C LYS A 36 14.68 29.82 4.89
N CYS A 37 14.48 29.65 6.19
CA CYS A 37 15.01 28.52 6.95
C CYS A 37 14.42 27.19 6.45
N LEU A 38 13.09 27.10 6.27
CA LEU A 38 12.40 25.93 5.72
C LEU A 38 12.93 25.53 4.33
N LEU A 39 13.05 26.49 3.40
CA LEU A 39 13.60 26.26 2.05
C LEU A 39 15.02 25.68 2.10
N SER A 40 15.80 26.05 3.12
CA SER A 40 17.17 25.59 3.31
C SER A 40 17.24 24.22 3.98
N LEU A 41 16.31 23.91 4.90
CA LEU A 41 16.26 22.65 5.64
C LEU A 41 15.62 21.50 4.84
N ASN A 42 14.62 21.79 4.01
CA ASN A 42 13.90 20.80 3.23
C ASN A 42 14.79 19.86 2.38
N PRO A 43 15.80 20.33 1.63
CA PRO A 43 16.67 19.45 0.85
C PRO A 43 17.63 18.58 1.68
N LEU A 44 17.83 18.86 2.97
CA LEU A 44 18.78 18.14 3.82
C LEU A 44 18.19 16.83 4.35
N LYS A 45 19.00 15.79 4.50
CA LYS A 45 18.55 14.56 5.18
C LYS A 45 18.60 14.65 6.70
N THR A 46 19.62 15.30 7.24
CA THR A 46 19.87 15.43 8.68
C THR A 46 20.50 16.79 8.97
N ILE A 47 20.22 17.35 10.14
CA ILE A 47 20.84 18.59 10.62
C ILE A 47 22.01 18.20 11.53
N THR A 48 23.22 18.66 11.20
CA THR A 48 24.44 18.41 11.99
C THR A 48 24.73 19.49 13.03
N GLU A 49 24.13 20.67 12.88
CA GLU A 49 24.27 21.79 13.80
C GLU A 49 23.34 21.62 15.01
N ASP A 50 23.68 22.25 16.14
CA ASP A 50 22.86 22.21 17.35
C ASP A 50 21.61 23.11 17.19
N PRO A 51 20.42 22.53 16.98
CA PRO A 51 19.18 23.27 16.81
C PRO A 51 18.48 23.55 18.15
N LYS A 52 19.05 23.18 19.30
CA LYS A 52 18.40 23.23 20.61
C LYS A 52 17.84 24.62 20.94
N LYS A 53 18.62 25.66 20.66
CA LYS A 53 18.21 27.05 20.87
C LYS A 53 16.97 27.42 20.03
N LEU A 54 16.96 27.00 18.76
CA LEU A 54 15.84 27.24 17.85
C LEU A 54 14.59 26.49 18.29
N VAL A 55 14.73 25.21 18.65
CA VAL A 55 13.61 24.39 19.14
C VAL A 55 13.03 24.98 20.44
N ALA A 56 13.89 25.47 21.35
CA ALA A 56 13.44 26.11 22.59
C ALA A 56 12.72 27.44 22.33
N ASN A 57 13.21 28.25 21.39
CA ASN A 57 12.55 29.50 20.98
C ASN A 57 11.20 29.24 20.33
N ILE A 58 11.08 28.21 19.48
CA ILE A 58 9.80 27.78 18.90
C ILE A 58 8.83 27.32 19.99
N LYS A 59 9.29 26.48 20.94
CA LYS A 59 8.48 26.05 22.08
C LYS A 59 7.95 27.24 22.88
N ARG A 60 8.82 28.22 23.18
CA ARG A 60 8.44 29.45 23.89
C ARG A 60 7.33 30.21 23.13
N LEU A 61 7.49 30.40 21.83
CA LEU A 61 6.48 31.08 21.00
C LEU A 61 5.13 30.36 21.01
N LEU A 62 5.13 29.02 21.01
CA LEU A 62 3.90 28.22 21.07
C LEU A 62 3.20 28.28 22.44
N ILE A 63 3.92 28.60 23.50
CA ILE A 63 3.36 28.74 24.87
C ILE A 63 2.92 30.18 25.15
N GLU A 64 3.71 31.17 24.73
CA GLU A 64 3.50 32.59 25.05
C GLU A 64 2.48 33.28 24.14
N SER A 65 2.11 32.66 23.03
CA SER A 65 1.23 33.26 22.03
C SER A 65 -0.21 33.42 22.54
N THR A 66 -0.46 34.62 23.04
CA THR A 66 -1.79 35.21 23.16
C THR A 66 -2.29 35.54 21.74
N SER A 67 -3.57 35.29 21.52
CA SER A 67 -4.31 35.18 20.25
C SER A 67 -4.39 36.46 19.37
N GLU A 68 -3.41 37.36 19.44
CA GLU A 68 -3.40 38.66 18.74
C GLU A 68 -2.16 38.92 17.86
N SER A 69 -1.29 37.93 17.58
CA SER A 69 -0.11 38.14 16.72
C SER A 69 -0.36 37.79 15.25
N GLU A 70 0.09 38.65 14.32
CA GLU A 70 0.17 38.43 12.86
C GLU A 70 1.23 37.35 12.46
N LEU A 71 1.61 36.52 13.42
CA LEU A 71 2.64 35.51 13.29
C LEU A 71 1.99 34.23 12.74
N ASP A 72 2.57 33.67 11.69
CA ASP A 72 2.00 32.52 11.00
C ASP A 72 2.35 31.22 11.74
N PHE A 73 1.41 30.75 12.57
CA PHE A 73 1.58 29.56 13.39
C PHE A 73 1.74 28.28 12.55
N ASP A 74 1.15 28.23 11.35
CA ASP A 74 1.29 27.07 10.47
C ASP A 74 2.74 26.94 10.00
N LEU A 75 3.39 28.06 9.65
CA LEU A 75 4.82 28.07 9.30
C LEU A 75 5.73 27.66 10.47
N ILE A 76 5.41 28.08 11.69
CA ILE A 76 6.17 27.67 12.88
C ILE A 76 6.04 26.17 13.13
N LEU A 77 4.84 25.63 12.96
CA LEU A 77 4.57 24.20 13.16
C LEU A 77 5.19 23.36 12.02
N GLU A 78 5.24 23.86 10.79
CA GLU A 78 5.98 23.26 9.68
C GLU A 78 7.49 23.23 9.98
N LEU A 79 8.04 24.34 10.48
CA LEU A 79 9.44 24.40 10.88
C LEU A 79 9.74 23.43 12.02
N LEU A 80 8.89 23.37 13.04
CA LEU A 80 9.01 22.43 14.15
C LEU A 80 9.02 20.98 13.66
N ASN A 81 8.07 20.61 12.80
CA ASN A 81 8.00 19.27 12.21
C ASN A 81 9.22 18.93 11.34
N THR A 82 9.78 19.93 10.66
CA THR A 82 11.01 19.77 9.88
C THR A 82 12.23 19.54 10.79
N LEU A 83 12.33 20.25 11.91
CA LEU A 83 13.38 20.11 12.92
C LEU A 83 13.29 18.75 13.64
N ILE A 84 12.20 18.50 14.38
CA ILE A 84 11.40 17.29 14.16
C ILE A 84 12.12 16.09 13.53
N ASN A 85 11.95 16.04 12.22
CA ASN A 85 12.33 14.96 11.35
C ASN A 85 13.84 14.84 11.10
N LYS A 86 14.60 15.93 11.26
CA LYS A 86 16.00 16.00 10.82
C LYS A 86 17.01 16.06 11.97
N CYS A 87 16.59 16.36 13.19
CA CYS A 87 17.44 16.47 14.38
C CYS A 87 17.65 15.14 15.11
N CYS A 88 18.74 15.02 15.87
CA CYS A 88 18.92 13.91 16.81
C CYS A 88 17.81 13.93 17.87
N PHE A 89 17.25 12.77 18.21
CA PHE A 89 16.13 12.66 19.15
C PHE A 89 16.48 13.13 20.57
N GLU A 90 17.73 12.91 21.01
CA GLU A 90 18.21 13.37 22.33
C GLU A 90 18.08 14.89 22.50
N VAL A 91 18.40 15.67 21.46
CA VAL A 91 18.28 17.13 21.45
C VAL A 91 16.82 17.57 21.62
N ILE A 92 15.88 16.84 21.01
CA ILE A 92 14.45 17.15 21.09
C ILE A 92 13.95 16.94 22.52
N LEU A 93 14.37 15.85 23.18
CA LEU A 93 14.03 15.55 24.57
C LEU A 93 14.59 16.56 25.58
N GLU A 94 15.75 17.15 25.30
CA GLU A 94 16.31 18.20 26.16
C GLU A 94 15.43 19.46 26.20
N VAL A 95 14.57 19.66 25.18
CA VAL A 95 13.68 20.82 25.08
C VAL A 95 12.23 20.48 25.45
N PHE A 96 11.75 19.30 25.03
CA PHE A 96 10.38 18.84 25.29
C PHE A 96 10.36 17.79 26.39
N SER A 97 9.86 18.17 27.57
CA SER A 97 9.58 17.24 28.65
C SER A 97 8.33 16.40 28.35
N ILE A 98 8.15 15.33 29.12
CA ILE A 98 6.95 14.47 29.05
C ILE A 98 5.68 15.29 29.33
N ASP A 99 5.74 16.22 30.29
CA ASP A 99 4.60 17.09 30.62
C ASP A 99 4.26 18.05 29.46
N ASP A 100 5.26 18.56 28.74
CA ASP A 100 5.04 19.39 27.56
C ASP A 100 4.31 18.60 26.45
N LEU A 101 4.73 17.36 26.20
CA LEU A 101 4.08 16.48 25.23
C LEU A 101 2.64 16.19 25.64
N LYS A 102 2.40 15.97 26.93
CA LYS A 102 1.06 15.74 27.46
C LYS A 102 0.15 16.97 27.31
N MET A 103 0.67 18.17 27.56
CA MET A 103 -0.07 19.41 27.33
C MET A 103 -0.35 19.63 25.85
N ALA A 104 0.62 19.36 24.98
CA ALA A 104 0.48 19.46 23.53
C ALA A 104 -0.59 18.49 23.00
N LEU A 105 -0.61 17.24 23.46
CA LEU A 105 -1.65 16.25 23.08
C LEU A 105 -3.06 16.66 23.54
N LYS A 106 -3.19 17.39 24.64
CA LYS A 106 -4.48 17.88 25.15
C LYS A 106 -4.88 19.25 24.58
N SER A 107 -4.06 19.83 23.71
CA SER A 107 -4.33 21.11 23.08
C SER A 107 -5.47 20.99 22.07
N THR A 108 -6.19 22.08 21.87
CA THR A 108 -7.18 22.23 20.79
C THR A 108 -6.53 22.52 19.44
N LEU A 109 -5.24 22.86 19.41
CA LEU A 109 -4.48 23.14 18.20
C LEU A 109 -4.00 21.84 17.56
N LEU A 110 -4.71 21.38 16.52
CA LEU A 110 -4.39 20.13 15.81
C LEU A 110 -2.93 19.99 15.37
N PRO A 111 -2.25 21.02 14.81
CA PRO A 111 -0.87 20.84 14.38
C PRO A 111 0.11 20.66 15.55
N LEU A 112 -0.23 21.17 16.75
CA LEU A 112 0.55 20.94 17.96
C LEU A 112 0.37 19.50 18.46
N VAL A 113 -0.85 18.96 18.40
CA VAL A 113 -1.11 17.55 18.68
C VAL A 113 -0.32 16.65 17.72
N ASN A 114 -0.35 16.96 16.41
CA ASN A 114 0.39 16.22 15.39
C ASN A 114 1.91 16.30 15.60
N ALA A 115 2.44 17.46 15.98
CA ALA A 115 3.86 17.62 16.32
C ALA A 115 4.24 16.76 17.54
N ALA A 116 3.40 16.72 18.58
CA ALA A 116 3.62 15.84 19.73
C ALA A 116 3.61 14.36 19.34
N CYS A 117 2.66 13.92 18.50
CA CYS A 117 2.66 12.57 17.93
C CYS A 117 3.96 12.28 17.17
N ASN A 118 4.45 13.22 16.35
CA ASN A 118 5.70 13.05 15.59
C ASN A 118 6.95 12.95 16.48
N VAL A 119 7.02 13.70 17.59
CA VAL A 119 8.07 13.53 18.60
C VAL A 119 8.01 12.12 19.19
N ILE A 120 6.81 11.68 19.59
CA ILE A 120 6.61 10.38 20.24
C ILE A 120 6.96 9.23 19.29
N SER A 121 6.53 9.28 18.02
CA SER A 121 6.81 8.24 17.02
C SER A 121 8.30 8.04 16.76
N ARG A 122 9.12 9.07 17.00
CA ARG A 122 10.58 9.00 16.83
C ARG A 122 11.33 8.52 18.07
N SER A 123 10.62 8.09 19.11
CA SER A 123 11.26 7.75 20.37
C SER A 123 12.35 6.70 20.22
N TYR A 124 13.51 7.01 20.78
CA TYR A 124 14.66 6.12 20.82
C TYR A 124 15.27 6.09 22.23
N PRO A 125 15.31 4.93 22.91
CA PRO A 125 14.74 3.64 22.50
C PRO A 125 13.21 3.72 22.36
N LYS A 126 12.61 2.87 21.50
CA LYS A 126 11.16 2.90 21.20
C LYS A 126 10.25 2.77 22.42
N GLY A 127 10.72 2.08 23.47
CA GLY A 127 10.02 1.91 24.74
C GLY A 127 10.17 3.07 25.73
N LEU A 128 10.83 4.18 25.36
CA LEU A 128 11.18 5.27 26.28
C LEU A 128 9.96 5.81 27.04
N PHE A 129 8.83 5.97 26.35
CA PHE A 129 7.61 6.54 26.92
C PHE A 129 6.61 5.49 27.42
N ALA A 130 6.92 4.19 27.33
CA ALA A 130 5.98 3.12 27.67
C ALA A 130 5.56 3.10 29.15
N THR A 131 6.41 3.61 30.05
CA THR A 131 6.11 3.71 31.49
C THR A 131 5.36 4.98 31.86
N SER A 132 5.23 5.94 30.94
CA SER A 132 4.51 7.19 31.15
C SER A 132 3.01 7.04 30.86
N ASP A 133 2.23 8.04 31.25
CA ASP A 133 0.80 8.14 30.94
C ASP A 133 0.51 8.75 29.56
N LEU A 134 1.54 9.02 28.75
CA LEU A 134 1.38 9.56 27.39
C LEU A 134 0.54 8.63 26.52
N PHE A 135 0.77 7.31 26.60
CA PHE A 135 -0.01 6.35 25.83
C PHE A 135 -1.49 6.31 26.25
N ASP A 136 -1.80 6.59 27.51
CA ASP A 136 -3.20 6.64 27.97
C ASP A 136 -3.92 7.85 27.35
N VAL A 137 -3.22 8.98 27.21
CA VAL A 137 -3.73 10.15 26.51
C VAL A 137 -3.89 9.87 25.02
N ILE A 138 -2.90 9.24 24.38
CA ILE A 138 -2.95 8.86 22.96
C ILE A 138 -4.13 7.92 22.70
N ILE A 139 -4.30 6.86 23.50
CA ILE A 139 -5.40 5.90 23.35
C ILE A 139 -6.75 6.56 23.61
N GLY A 140 -6.83 7.47 24.60
CA GLY A 140 -8.01 8.27 24.86
C GLY A 140 -8.41 9.17 23.68
N LEU A 141 -7.43 9.82 23.02
CA LEU A 141 -7.66 10.60 21.80
C LEU A 141 -8.06 9.70 20.63
N TYR A 142 -7.40 8.55 20.48
CA TYR A 142 -7.66 7.62 19.38
C TYR A 142 -9.10 7.10 19.38
N PHE A 143 -9.62 6.75 20.57
CA PHE A 143 -10.98 6.24 20.73
C PHE A 143 -12.02 7.32 21.10
N ASN A 144 -11.69 8.60 20.95
CA ASN A 144 -12.66 9.68 21.03
C ASN A 144 -13.25 9.98 19.64
N ILE A 145 -14.58 9.88 19.52
CA ILE A 145 -15.30 10.05 18.25
C ILE A 145 -15.09 11.42 17.61
N ASP A 146 -14.88 12.46 18.42
CA ASP A 146 -14.74 13.86 17.98
C ASP A 146 -13.30 14.21 17.56
N THR A 147 -12.35 13.29 17.71
CA THR A 147 -10.95 13.53 17.31
C THR A 147 -10.82 13.63 15.79
N ASP A 148 -10.15 14.69 15.35
CA ASP A 148 -9.90 14.98 13.94
C ASP A 148 -9.08 13.87 13.25
N VAL A 149 -9.39 13.60 11.98
CA VAL A 149 -8.76 12.53 11.19
C VAL A 149 -7.25 12.72 11.05
N SER A 150 -6.75 13.96 10.97
CA SER A 150 -5.30 14.22 10.88
C SER A 150 -4.54 13.77 12.13
N VAL A 151 -5.18 13.90 13.30
CA VAL A 151 -4.63 13.44 14.59
C VAL A 151 -4.68 11.93 14.66
N ILE A 152 -5.79 11.31 14.23
CA ILE A 152 -5.92 9.84 14.17
C ILE A 152 -4.82 9.22 13.33
N ASN A 153 -4.58 9.72 12.11
CA ASN A 153 -3.51 9.25 11.25
C ASN A 153 -2.11 9.43 11.89
N SER A 154 -1.92 10.54 12.63
CA SER A 154 -0.66 10.80 13.33
C SER A 154 -0.45 9.83 14.50
N ILE A 155 -1.52 9.45 15.19
CA ILE A 155 -1.51 8.43 16.25
C ILE A 155 -1.25 7.03 15.66
N GLU A 156 -1.87 6.67 14.53
CA GLU A 156 -1.62 5.39 13.86
C GLU A 156 -0.14 5.24 13.49
N LYS A 157 0.48 6.32 12.99
CA LYS A 157 1.92 6.35 12.74
C LYS A 157 2.76 6.14 14.01
N VAL A 158 2.32 6.64 15.16
CA VAL A 158 2.98 6.36 16.45
C VAL A 158 2.94 4.87 16.74
N PHE A 159 1.80 4.20 16.55
CA PHE A 159 1.69 2.76 16.75
C PHE A 159 2.58 1.99 15.77
N GLU A 160 2.53 2.29 14.46
CA GLU A 160 3.36 1.63 13.45
C GLU A 160 4.86 1.69 13.77
N GLU A 161 5.35 2.84 14.23
CA GLU A 161 6.77 3.03 14.52
C GLU A 161 7.21 2.38 15.84
N LEU A 162 6.35 2.37 16.87
CA LEU A 162 6.74 1.98 18.23
C LEU A 162 6.37 0.54 18.60
N SER A 163 5.33 -0.04 18.00
CA SER A 163 4.76 -1.34 18.42
C SER A 163 5.65 -2.55 18.20
N SER A 164 6.80 -2.40 17.53
CA SER A 164 7.87 -3.40 17.56
C SER A 164 8.43 -3.66 18.98
N ASN A 165 8.25 -2.74 19.92
CA ASN A 165 8.70 -2.86 21.31
C ASN A 165 7.62 -3.48 22.22
N GLU A 166 7.98 -4.51 22.99
CA GLU A 166 7.06 -5.23 23.89
C GLU A 166 6.44 -4.33 24.96
N LEU A 167 7.19 -3.38 25.55
CA LEU A 167 6.67 -2.51 26.61
C LEU A 167 5.57 -1.57 26.08
N VAL A 168 5.71 -1.13 24.83
CA VAL A 168 4.70 -0.32 24.14
C VAL A 168 3.43 -1.13 23.95
N ARG A 169 3.54 -2.37 23.44
CA ARG A 169 2.36 -3.24 23.25
C ARG A 169 1.66 -3.57 24.57
N LYS A 170 2.40 -3.84 25.64
CA LYS A 170 1.82 -4.01 26.98
C LYS A 170 1.08 -2.76 27.44
N ARG A 171 1.64 -1.57 27.20
CA ARG A 171 0.98 -0.31 27.56
C ARG A 171 -0.32 -0.10 26.78
N ILE A 172 -0.34 -0.47 25.50
CA ILE A 172 -1.54 -0.39 24.65
C ILE A 172 -2.58 -1.41 25.12
N PHE A 173 -2.23 -2.69 25.20
CA PHE A 173 -3.23 -3.75 25.40
C PHE A 173 -3.53 -4.08 26.87
N GLU A 174 -2.53 -4.13 27.76
CA GLU A 174 -2.75 -4.51 29.16
C GLU A 174 -3.22 -3.31 29.99
N ASN A 175 -2.47 -2.20 29.95
CA ASN A 175 -2.77 -1.01 30.77
C ASN A 175 -4.02 -0.26 30.29
N ASN A 176 -4.29 -0.25 28.99
CA ASN A 176 -5.48 0.41 28.42
C ASN A 176 -6.58 -0.59 27.99
N SER A 177 -6.51 -1.83 28.49
CA SER A 177 -7.49 -2.90 28.23
C SER A 177 -8.93 -2.46 28.41
N LEU A 178 -9.25 -1.69 29.46
CA LEU A 178 -10.62 -1.23 29.73
C LEU A 178 -11.23 -0.40 28.58
N ILE A 179 -10.44 0.49 27.99
CA ILE A 179 -10.89 1.33 26.86
C ILE A 179 -11.08 0.45 25.63
N ILE A 180 -10.10 -0.39 25.31
CA ILE A 180 -10.11 -1.29 24.15
C ILE A 180 -11.31 -2.24 24.22
N ASP A 181 -11.53 -2.87 25.37
CA ASP A 181 -12.67 -3.76 25.63
C ASP A 181 -14.01 -3.03 25.51
N SER A 182 -14.09 -1.79 25.97
CA SER A 182 -15.31 -0.99 25.84
C SER A 182 -15.66 -0.72 24.38
N VAL A 183 -14.65 -0.41 23.56
CA VAL A 183 -14.82 -0.18 22.12
C VAL A 183 -15.18 -1.49 21.40
N ARG A 184 -14.50 -2.60 21.72
CA ARG A 184 -14.75 -3.92 21.12
C ARG A 184 -16.19 -4.41 21.36
N ARG A 185 -16.77 -4.10 22.53
CA ARG A 185 -18.16 -4.42 22.88
C ARG A 185 -19.17 -3.37 22.40
N GLY A 186 -18.70 -2.21 21.94
CA GLY A 186 -19.54 -1.14 21.44
C GLY A 186 -20.16 -1.46 20.08
N THR A 187 -20.98 -0.53 19.61
CA THR A 187 -21.65 -0.59 18.30
C THR A 187 -21.27 0.55 17.37
N GLU A 188 -20.45 1.50 17.83
CA GLU A 188 -20.06 2.69 17.08
C GLU A 188 -19.10 2.34 15.92
N PRO A 189 -19.53 2.46 14.64
CA PRO A 189 -18.74 2.00 13.50
C PRO A 189 -17.37 2.68 13.39
N THR A 190 -17.29 3.97 13.71
CA THR A 190 -16.04 4.75 13.68
C THR A 190 -15.01 4.19 14.65
N LEU A 191 -15.42 3.93 15.89
CA LEU A 191 -14.51 3.45 16.94
C LEU A 191 -14.07 2.02 16.67
N ILE A 192 -14.98 1.17 16.18
CA ILE A 192 -14.63 -0.21 15.81
C ILE A 192 -13.70 -0.22 14.59
N SER A 193 -13.90 0.67 13.61
CA SER A 193 -13.00 0.78 12.46
C SER A 193 -11.59 1.19 12.87
N ARG A 194 -11.47 2.14 13.81
CA ARG A 194 -10.18 2.50 14.44
C ARG A 194 -9.58 1.33 15.21
N LEU A 195 -10.40 0.57 15.95
CA LEU A 195 -9.91 -0.63 16.62
C LEU A 195 -9.37 -1.66 15.60
N LEU A 196 -10.05 -1.89 14.49
CA LEU A 196 -9.59 -2.82 13.45
C LEU A 196 -8.25 -2.39 12.84
N GLU A 197 -8.03 -1.09 12.61
CA GLU A 197 -6.74 -0.59 12.10
C GLU A 197 -5.63 -0.75 13.14
N LEU A 198 -5.89 -0.44 14.42
CA LEU A 198 -4.95 -0.72 15.51
C LEU A 198 -4.58 -2.21 15.56
N LEU A 199 -5.56 -3.11 15.54
CA LEU A 199 -5.31 -4.56 15.59
C LEU A 199 -4.51 -5.05 14.38
N LYS A 200 -4.73 -4.45 13.20
CA LYS A 200 -3.96 -4.74 11.98
C LYS A 200 -2.51 -4.26 12.08
N ILE A 201 -2.26 -3.08 12.66
CA ILE A 201 -0.89 -2.61 12.92
C ILE A 201 -0.18 -3.57 13.87
N GLU A 202 -0.86 -3.96 14.94
CA GLU A 202 -0.31 -4.77 16.02
C GLU A 202 -0.10 -6.24 15.62
N SER A 203 -0.91 -6.79 14.70
CA SER A 203 -0.75 -8.17 14.23
C SER A 203 0.60 -8.44 13.57
N LYS A 204 1.29 -7.39 13.09
CA LYS A 204 2.65 -7.48 12.51
C LYS A 204 3.72 -7.78 13.57
N PHE A 205 3.46 -7.41 14.83
CA PHE A 205 4.47 -7.42 15.89
C PHE A 205 4.15 -8.38 17.04
N ILE A 206 2.87 -8.73 17.22
CA ILE A 206 2.38 -9.53 18.33
C ILE A 206 2.97 -10.95 18.35
N ASP A 207 3.36 -11.41 19.53
CA ASP A 207 3.80 -12.78 19.73
C ASP A 207 2.66 -13.66 20.26
N ARG A 208 2.80 -15.00 20.12
CA ARG A 208 1.76 -15.96 20.49
C ARG A 208 1.29 -15.85 21.95
N CYS A 209 2.16 -15.42 22.87
CA CYS A 209 1.83 -15.26 24.28
C CYS A 209 1.04 -13.98 24.57
N GLU A 210 1.15 -12.96 23.71
CA GLU A 210 0.48 -11.66 23.86
C GLU A 210 -0.90 -11.66 23.18
N PHE A 211 -1.17 -12.62 22.31
CA PHE A 211 -2.38 -12.68 21.51
C PHE A 211 -3.63 -12.99 22.33
N ASP A 212 -4.54 -12.03 22.42
CA ASP A 212 -5.88 -12.22 22.97
C ASP A 212 -6.88 -12.56 21.85
N GLU A 213 -7.30 -13.83 21.81
CA GLU A 213 -8.29 -14.33 20.86
C GLU A 213 -9.61 -13.55 20.90
N LYS A 214 -10.07 -13.11 22.08
CA LYS A 214 -11.35 -12.40 22.20
C LYS A 214 -11.30 -11.02 21.58
N LEU A 215 -10.11 -10.42 21.54
CA LEU A 215 -9.89 -9.10 20.99
C LEU A 215 -9.68 -9.17 19.48
N PHE A 216 -8.76 -10.03 19.02
CA PHE A 216 -8.35 -10.12 17.62
C PHE A 216 -9.31 -10.94 16.74
N SER A 217 -10.10 -11.84 17.33
CA SER A 217 -11.03 -12.69 16.57
C SER A 217 -12.48 -12.23 16.74
N PHE A 218 -13.20 -12.24 15.63
CA PHE A 218 -14.63 -11.98 15.54
C PHE A 218 -15.37 -13.26 15.24
N THR A 219 -16.38 -13.55 16.05
CA THR A 219 -17.26 -14.69 15.83
C THR A 219 -18.15 -14.46 14.62
N SER A 220 -18.66 -15.56 14.06
CA SER A 220 -19.59 -15.50 12.93
C SER A 220 -20.81 -14.62 13.22
N GLN A 221 -21.35 -14.70 14.44
CA GLN A 221 -22.51 -13.90 14.86
C GLN A 221 -22.20 -12.40 14.89
N GLU A 222 -21.02 -12.01 15.37
CA GLU A 222 -20.58 -10.62 15.39
C GLU A 222 -20.46 -10.05 13.98
N ILE A 223 -19.83 -10.80 13.06
CA ILE A 223 -19.70 -10.38 11.66
C ILE A 223 -21.09 -10.14 11.03
N PHE A 224 -22.06 -11.03 11.28
CA PHE A 224 -23.43 -10.83 10.82
C PHE A 224 -24.12 -9.63 11.48
N ASN A 225 -23.85 -9.36 12.76
CA ASN A 225 -24.40 -8.20 13.44
C ASN A 225 -23.83 -6.89 12.87
N TYR A 226 -22.53 -6.84 12.62
CA TYR A 226 -21.88 -5.67 12.03
C TYR A 226 -22.36 -5.42 10.60
N LEU A 227 -22.54 -6.47 9.80
CA LEU A 227 -23.14 -6.36 8.47
C LEU A 227 -24.55 -5.75 8.50
N LYS A 228 -25.35 -6.08 9.51
CA LYS A 228 -26.71 -5.51 9.67
C LYS A 228 -26.68 -4.08 10.18
N ALA A 229 -25.67 -3.71 10.94
CA ALA A 229 -25.53 -2.37 11.49
C ALA A 229 -25.01 -1.38 10.45
N ASP A 230 -23.92 -1.72 9.75
CA ASP A 230 -23.26 -0.87 8.77
C ASP A 230 -22.45 -1.71 7.76
N ILE A 231 -22.75 -1.55 6.47
CA ILE A 231 -22.02 -2.23 5.39
C ILE A 231 -20.55 -1.81 5.31
N VAL A 232 -20.22 -0.56 5.65
CA VAL A 232 -18.85 -0.04 5.68
C VAL A 232 -18.05 -0.71 6.79
N LEU A 233 -18.66 -0.89 7.96
CA LEU A 233 -18.02 -1.63 9.06
C LEU A 233 -17.76 -3.08 8.66
N PHE A 234 -18.71 -3.73 8.01
CA PHE A 234 -18.48 -5.07 7.47
C PHE A 234 -17.32 -5.11 6.45
N ILE A 235 -17.25 -4.12 5.56
CA ILE A 235 -16.12 -4.01 4.62
C ILE A 235 -14.79 -3.89 5.38
N ASN A 236 -14.73 -3.08 6.44
CA ASN A 236 -13.52 -2.96 7.26
C ASN A 236 -13.13 -4.28 7.94
N ILE A 237 -14.11 -5.09 8.36
CA ILE A 237 -13.85 -6.45 8.89
C ILE A 237 -13.29 -7.37 7.81
N VAL A 238 -13.84 -7.34 6.59
CA VAL A 238 -13.31 -8.14 5.47
C VAL A 238 -11.87 -7.72 5.13
N VAL A 239 -11.58 -6.42 5.13
CA VAL A 239 -10.23 -5.88 4.92
C VAL A 239 -9.29 -6.35 6.02
N TYR A 240 -9.70 -6.20 7.29
CA TYR A 240 -8.94 -6.68 8.44
C TYR A 240 -8.56 -8.15 8.30
N TYR A 241 -9.52 -9.04 8.00
CA TYR A 241 -9.22 -10.47 7.82
C TYR A 241 -8.41 -10.79 6.56
N THR A 242 -8.50 -9.95 5.53
CA THR A 242 -7.65 -10.09 4.33
C THR A 242 -6.19 -9.77 4.66
N ASP A 243 -5.95 -8.68 5.37
CA ASP A 243 -4.61 -8.25 5.80
C ASP A 243 -4.05 -9.20 6.87
N PHE A 244 -4.90 -9.68 7.78
CA PHE A 244 -4.52 -10.65 8.81
C PHE A 244 -4.12 -12.01 8.21
N LEU A 245 -4.74 -12.42 7.10
CA LEU A 245 -4.33 -13.60 6.35
C LEU A 245 -2.98 -13.41 5.64
N ASP A 246 -2.68 -12.20 5.17
CA ASP A 246 -1.37 -11.88 4.62
C ASP A 246 -0.29 -12.01 5.69
N GLU A 247 -0.48 -11.40 6.85
CA GLU A 247 0.47 -11.53 7.96
C GLU A 247 0.64 -12.97 8.46
N ALA A 248 -0.43 -13.78 8.44
CA ALA A 248 -0.38 -15.20 8.82
C ALA A 248 0.35 -16.10 7.81
N THR A 249 0.50 -15.66 6.56
CA THR A 249 1.10 -16.44 5.46
C THR A 249 2.49 -15.95 5.04
N VAL A 250 2.92 -14.79 5.52
CA VAL A 250 4.26 -14.24 5.24
C VAL A 250 5.32 -15.01 6.01
N VAL A 251 6.18 -15.72 5.27
CA VAL A 251 7.47 -16.20 5.81
C VAL A 251 8.43 -15.00 5.87
N ASN A 252 8.40 -14.28 6.99
CA ASN A 252 9.24 -13.09 7.17
C ASN A 252 10.73 -13.48 7.19
N PHE A 253 11.58 -12.66 6.53
CA PHE A 253 13.05 -12.77 6.60
C PHE A 253 13.60 -12.70 8.04
N ALA A 254 12.78 -12.25 9.01
CA ALA A 254 13.09 -12.16 10.43
C ALA A 254 12.85 -13.45 11.23
N ASN A 255 12.55 -14.60 10.59
CA ASN A 255 12.28 -15.89 11.26
C ASN A 255 11.10 -15.89 12.26
N LYS A 256 10.23 -14.87 12.26
CA LYS A 256 8.98 -14.93 13.03
C LYS A 256 7.98 -15.83 12.28
N ASN A 257 7.70 -17.00 12.85
CA ASN A 257 6.64 -17.87 12.36
C ASN A 257 5.29 -17.37 12.89
N THR A 258 4.49 -16.73 12.03
CA THR A 258 3.13 -16.24 12.30
C THR A 258 2.04 -17.21 11.85
N GLU A 259 2.39 -18.41 11.38
CA GLU A 259 1.46 -19.45 10.89
C GLU A 259 0.41 -19.83 11.95
N TRP A 260 0.75 -19.70 13.23
CA TRP A 260 -0.18 -19.95 14.34
C TRP A 260 -1.41 -19.01 14.34
N LEU A 261 -1.35 -17.86 13.67
CA LEU A 261 -2.49 -16.95 13.48
C LEU A 261 -3.53 -17.53 12.53
N LEU A 262 -3.09 -18.36 11.58
CA LEU A 262 -3.93 -18.87 10.49
C LEU A 262 -5.20 -19.56 11.02
N LYS A 263 -5.08 -20.33 12.11
CA LYS A 263 -6.23 -21.04 12.71
C LYS A 263 -7.43 -20.13 13.01
N TYR A 264 -7.19 -18.88 13.43
CA TYR A 264 -8.25 -17.94 13.78
C TYR A 264 -8.94 -17.35 12.54
N VAL A 265 -8.22 -17.25 11.42
CA VAL A 265 -8.80 -16.85 10.13
C VAL A 265 -9.57 -18.02 9.51
N LEU A 266 -9.05 -19.25 9.62
CA LEU A 266 -9.66 -20.42 9.00
C LEU A 266 -11.10 -20.66 9.49
N GLU A 267 -11.37 -20.40 10.78
CA GLU A 267 -12.69 -20.56 11.38
C GLU A 267 -13.77 -19.64 10.79
N ILE A 268 -13.39 -18.45 10.29
CA ILE A 268 -14.35 -17.46 9.79
C ILE A 268 -14.61 -17.55 8.27
N ILE A 269 -13.81 -18.32 7.53
CA ILE A 269 -13.94 -18.45 6.06
C ILE A 269 -15.37 -18.83 5.64
N PRO A 270 -16.04 -19.83 6.27
CA PRO A 270 -17.40 -20.20 5.90
C PRO A 270 -18.40 -19.06 6.10
N THR A 271 -18.15 -18.14 7.04
CA THR A 271 -19.02 -17.00 7.30
C THR A 271 -18.99 -15.99 6.17
N PHE A 272 -17.81 -15.63 5.67
CA PHE A 272 -17.71 -14.78 4.49
C PHE A 272 -18.29 -15.45 3.23
N GLY A 273 -18.12 -16.76 3.09
CA GLY A 273 -18.80 -17.53 2.03
C GLY A 273 -20.32 -17.44 2.12
N LYS A 274 -20.89 -17.65 3.32
CA LYS A 274 -22.33 -17.54 3.55
C LYS A 274 -22.86 -16.12 3.30
N ILE A 275 -22.12 -15.09 3.69
CA ILE A 275 -22.50 -13.69 3.43
C ILE A 275 -22.49 -13.42 1.92
N TYR A 276 -21.47 -13.90 1.21
CA TYR A 276 -21.39 -13.78 -0.24
C TYR A 276 -22.60 -14.43 -0.94
N SER A 277 -22.99 -15.65 -0.54
CA SER A 277 -24.12 -16.35 -1.16
C SER A 277 -25.47 -15.68 -0.91
N LEU A 278 -25.57 -14.83 0.13
CA LEU A 278 -26.73 -13.99 0.39
C LEU A 278 -26.77 -12.73 -0.50
N GLY A 279 -25.70 -12.40 -1.22
CA GLY A 279 -25.59 -11.16 -1.99
C GLY A 279 -26.68 -10.97 -3.06
N ASP A 280 -27.23 -12.05 -3.63
CA ASP A 280 -28.37 -11.92 -4.56
C ASP A 280 -29.65 -11.41 -3.85
N ASN A 281 -29.79 -11.66 -2.55
CA ASN A 281 -30.93 -11.24 -1.72
C ASN A 281 -30.70 -9.90 -0.99
N TYR A 282 -29.44 -9.48 -0.85
CA TYR A 282 -29.06 -8.26 -0.13
C TYR A 282 -28.23 -7.35 -1.03
N PRO A 283 -28.86 -6.30 -1.61
CA PRO A 283 -28.20 -5.38 -2.54
C PRO A 283 -26.89 -4.80 -2.02
N ASP A 284 -26.82 -4.44 -0.73
CA ASP A 284 -25.64 -3.79 -0.17
C ASP A 284 -24.39 -4.68 -0.24
N ILE A 285 -24.55 -5.99 -0.03
CA ILE A 285 -23.45 -6.95 -0.18
C ILE A 285 -22.99 -7.01 -1.63
N ARG A 286 -23.95 -7.07 -2.57
CA ARG A 286 -23.67 -7.18 -4.00
C ARG A 286 -22.96 -5.95 -4.56
N TYR A 287 -23.38 -4.76 -4.15
CA TYR A 287 -22.89 -3.50 -4.69
C TYR A 287 -21.65 -2.96 -3.98
N PHE A 288 -21.56 -3.10 -2.65
CA PHE A 288 -20.49 -2.47 -1.87
C PHE A 288 -19.38 -3.43 -1.42
N SER A 289 -19.70 -4.64 -0.97
CA SER A 289 -18.69 -5.52 -0.34
C SER A 289 -18.09 -6.58 -1.26
N ARG A 290 -18.68 -6.83 -2.44
CA ARG A 290 -18.26 -7.89 -3.38
C ARG A 290 -16.77 -7.86 -3.73
N THR A 291 -16.22 -6.70 -4.06
CA THR A 291 -14.80 -6.56 -4.43
C THR A 291 -13.87 -6.93 -3.28
N TYR A 292 -14.26 -6.61 -2.04
CA TYR A 292 -13.48 -6.93 -0.84
C TYR A 292 -13.54 -8.42 -0.52
N LEU A 293 -14.72 -9.03 -0.67
CA LEU A 293 -14.88 -10.48 -0.55
C LEU A 293 -14.04 -11.23 -1.60
N PHE A 294 -13.97 -10.73 -2.84
CA PHE A 294 -13.11 -11.33 -3.87
C PHE A 294 -11.62 -11.23 -3.53
N LYS A 295 -11.17 -10.13 -2.93
CA LYS A 295 -9.79 -10.02 -2.41
C LYS A 295 -9.53 -11.05 -1.32
N PHE A 296 -10.45 -11.21 -0.38
CA PHE A 296 -10.36 -12.24 0.67
C PHE A 296 -10.32 -13.67 0.06
N PHE A 297 -11.26 -14.01 -0.81
CA PHE A 297 -11.33 -15.33 -1.46
C PHE A 297 -10.12 -15.63 -2.32
N ARG A 298 -9.54 -14.61 -2.99
CA ARG A 298 -8.26 -14.74 -3.67
C ARG A 298 -7.21 -15.28 -2.71
N LYS A 299 -7.00 -14.62 -1.56
CA LYS A 299 -5.99 -15.05 -0.59
C LYS A 299 -6.24 -16.46 -0.08
N VAL A 300 -7.49 -16.79 0.24
CA VAL A 300 -7.88 -18.16 0.66
C VAL A 300 -7.53 -19.20 -0.42
N SER A 301 -7.68 -18.88 -1.71
CA SER A 301 -7.34 -19.82 -2.79
C SER A 301 -5.85 -20.13 -2.93
N TYR A 302 -4.98 -19.28 -2.38
CA TYR A 302 -3.51 -19.46 -2.41
C TYR A 302 -2.96 -20.07 -1.12
N LEU A 303 -3.82 -20.47 -0.17
CA LEU A 303 -3.39 -21.26 0.99
C LEU A 303 -2.82 -22.62 0.54
N GLU A 304 -1.86 -23.14 1.31
CA GLU A 304 -1.23 -24.43 1.02
C GLU A 304 -2.24 -25.59 1.05
N ASP A 305 -3.19 -25.53 1.99
CA ASP A 305 -4.29 -26.49 2.09
C ASP A 305 -5.49 -26.04 1.25
N ASP A 306 -5.69 -26.70 0.11
CA ASP A 306 -6.76 -26.43 -0.83
C ASP A 306 -8.16 -26.79 -0.31
N SER A 307 -8.26 -27.54 0.80
CA SER A 307 -9.54 -28.01 1.35
C SER A 307 -10.43 -26.86 1.84
N TYR A 308 -9.84 -25.78 2.36
CA TYR A 308 -10.58 -24.61 2.81
C TYR A 308 -11.27 -23.89 1.65
N PHE A 309 -10.52 -23.63 0.56
CA PHE A 309 -11.09 -23.00 -0.62
C PHE A 309 -12.08 -23.92 -1.34
N LYS A 310 -11.82 -25.24 -1.35
CA LYS A 310 -12.75 -26.23 -1.88
C LYS A 310 -14.10 -26.23 -1.17
N SER A 311 -14.11 -26.27 0.16
CA SER A 311 -15.34 -26.20 0.97
C SER A 311 -16.09 -24.89 0.74
N LEU A 312 -15.35 -23.78 0.59
CA LEU A 312 -15.91 -22.47 0.28
C LEU A 312 -16.58 -22.45 -1.11
N ASP A 313 -15.92 -23.02 -2.11
CA ASP A 313 -16.43 -23.12 -3.48
C ASP A 313 -17.67 -24.00 -3.57
N GLU A 314 -17.59 -25.25 -3.11
CA GLU A 314 -18.69 -26.22 -3.21
C GLU A 314 -19.97 -25.73 -2.52
N LYS A 315 -19.84 -25.06 -1.38
CA LYS A 315 -21.00 -24.63 -0.57
C LYS A 315 -21.55 -23.27 -1.01
N TYR A 316 -20.67 -22.32 -1.32
CA TYR A 316 -21.05 -20.90 -1.41
C TYR A 316 -20.72 -20.25 -2.75
N LEU A 317 -19.50 -20.40 -3.27
CA LEU A 317 -19.10 -19.68 -4.49
C LEU A 317 -19.70 -20.33 -5.73
N ARG A 318 -19.66 -21.67 -5.82
CA ARG A 318 -20.17 -22.50 -6.92
C ARG A 318 -19.64 -22.05 -8.28
N ILE A 319 -18.32 -22.11 -8.45
CA ILE A 319 -17.66 -21.78 -9.71
C ILE A 319 -18.19 -22.73 -10.80
N SER A 320 -18.91 -22.16 -11.76
CA SER A 320 -19.62 -22.88 -12.82
C SER A 320 -20.01 -21.91 -13.95
N GLU A 321 -20.40 -22.44 -15.11
CA GLU A 321 -20.84 -21.63 -16.26
C GLU A 321 -22.04 -20.72 -15.95
N GLN A 322 -22.93 -21.15 -15.06
CA GLN A 322 -24.11 -20.40 -14.67
C GLN A 322 -23.82 -19.30 -13.65
N ASN A 323 -22.59 -19.24 -13.12
CA ASN A 323 -22.21 -18.27 -12.12
C ASN A 323 -22.02 -16.88 -12.75
N LYS A 324 -22.79 -15.89 -12.30
CA LYS A 324 -22.73 -14.50 -12.78
C LYS A 324 -21.34 -13.87 -12.61
N ASN A 325 -20.57 -14.32 -11.63
CA ASN A 325 -19.23 -13.80 -11.32
C ASN A 325 -18.10 -14.72 -11.83
N LEU A 326 -18.40 -15.68 -12.71
CA LEU A 326 -17.42 -16.64 -13.23
C LEU A 326 -16.15 -15.95 -13.78
N LYS A 327 -16.33 -14.88 -14.56
CA LYS A 327 -15.22 -14.11 -15.12
C LYS A 327 -14.26 -13.61 -14.05
N ASP A 328 -14.81 -13.11 -12.93
CA ASP A 328 -14.02 -12.56 -11.84
C ASP A 328 -13.28 -13.69 -11.12
N PHE A 329 -13.96 -14.80 -10.79
CA PHE A 329 -13.32 -15.96 -10.18
C PHE A 329 -12.14 -16.48 -11.00
N LEU A 330 -12.31 -16.67 -12.31
CA LEU A 330 -11.22 -17.14 -13.17
C LEU A 330 -10.05 -16.14 -13.26
N SER A 331 -10.27 -14.87 -12.95
CA SER A 331 -9.22 -13.84 -12.99
C SER A 331 -8.34 -13.77 -11.74
N PHE A 332 -8.76 -14.37 -10.61
CA PHE A 332 -8.01 -14.26 -9.36
C PHE A 332 -7.81 -15.58 -8.61
N VAL A 333 -8.65 -16.59 -8.82
CA VAL A 333 -8.55 -17.87 -8.10
C VAL A 333 -7.26 -18.57 -8.51
N ASN A 334 -6.57 -19.18 -7.55
CA ASN A 334 -5.34 -19.93 -7.79
C ASN A 334 -5.49 -20.89 -9.00
N PRO A 335 -4.69 -20.72 -10.06
CA PRO A 335 -4.84 -21.51 -11.28
C PRO A 335 -4.56 -23.00 -11.06
N ALA A 336 -3.72 -23.39 -10.09
CA ALA A 336 -3.53 -24.80 -9.74
C ALA A 336 -4.83 -25.43 -9.19
N TYR A 337 -5.59 -24.68 -8.39
CA TYR A 337 -6.92 -25.11 -7.93
C TYR A 337 -7.90 -25.25 -9.11
N LEU A 338 -7.94 -24.26 -10.01
CA LEU A 338 -8.79 -24.30 -11.20
C LEU A 338 -8.45 -25.49 -12.11
N PHE A 339 -7.17 -25.82 -12.28
CA PHE A 339 -6.74 -27.01 -13.01
C PHE A 339 -7.27 -28.30 -12.36
N ARG A 340 -7.13 -28.43 -11.03
CA ARG A 340 -7.48 -29.65 -10.30
C ARG A 340 -9.00 -29.90 -10.28
N TYR A 341 -9.82 -28.87 -10.09
CA TYR A 341 -11.26 -29.02 -9.83
C TYR A 341 -12.18 -28.53 -10.96
N HIS A 342 -11.69 -27.65 -11.84
CA HIS A 342 -12.48 -26.95 -12.86
C HIS A 342 -11.88 -27.06 -14.28
N CYS A 343 -11.15 -28.15 -14.57
CA CYS A 343 -10.44 -28.37 -15.84
C CYS A 343 -11.34 -28.27 -17.08
N SER A 344 -12.53 -28.88 -17.04
CA SER A 344 -13.50 -28.82 -18.16
C SER A 344 -13.97 -27.40 -18.42
N LEU A 345 -14.35 -26.70 -17.35
CA LEU A 345 -14.79 -25.31 -17.41
C LEU A 345 -13.72 -24.41 -18.04
N LEU A 346 -12.44 -24.59 -17.69
CA LEU A 346 -11.35 -23.82 -18.30
C LEU A 346 -11.22 -24.07 -19.80
N ARG A 347 -11.33 -25.34 -20.23
CA ARG A 347 -11.19 -25.73 -21.64
C ARG A 347 -12.28 -25.10 -22.51
N ASP A 348 -13.51 -25.09 -22.00
CA ASP A 348 -14.70 -24.71 -22.74
C ASP A 348 -14.96 -23.18 -22.67
N TYR A 349 -14.68 -22.56 -21.52
CA TYR A 349 -14.95 -21.14 -21.30
C TYR A 349 -13.87 -20.22 -21.87
N ILE A 350 -12.59 -20.61 -21.86
CA ILE A 350 -11.50 -19.69 -22.20
C ILE A 350 -11.41 -19.49 -23.72
N THR A 351 -11.64 -18.24 -24.16
CA THR A 351 -11.45 -17.81 -25.55
C THR A 351 -10.78 -16.44 -25.58
N VAL A 352 -9.92 -16.19 -26.58
CA VAL A 352 -9.18 -14.93 -26.71
C VAL A 352 -10.13 -13.81 -27.11
N THR A 353 -10.54 -13.03 -26.13
CA THR A 353 -11.44 -11.88 -26.26
C THR A 353 -11.10 -10.85 -25.19
N PRO A 354 -11.32 -9.54 -25.41
CA PRO A 354 -10.99 -8.51 -24.42
C PRO A 354 -11.65 -8.78 -23.05
N THR A 355 -12.89 -9.26 -23.06
CA THR A 355 -13.65 -9.52 -21.84
C THR A 355 -13.09 -10.68 -21.01
N LYS A 356 -12.32 -11.61 -21.59
CA LYS A 356 -11.75 -12.78 -20.89
C LYS A 356 -10.26 -12.65 -20.59
N LEU A 357 -9.63 -11.52 -20.92
CA LEU A 357 -8.19 -11.31 -20.69
C LEU A 357 -7.78 -11.48 -19.22
N GLY A 358 -8.60 -11.03 -18.27
CA GLY A 358 -8.31 -11.22 -16.85
C GLY A 358 -8.15 -12.70 -16.48
N ALA A 359 -9.05 -13.55 -16.97
CA ALA A 359 -9.00 -15.00 -16.76
C ALA A 359 -7.78 -15.63 -17.46
N ILE A 360 -7.53 -15.27 -18.72
CA ILE A 360 -6.38 -15.75 -19.50
C ILE A 360 -5.07 -15.40 -18.77
N ARG A 361 -4.92 -14.16 -18.30
CA ARG A 361 -3.70 -13.70 -17.60
C ARG A 361 -3.44 -14.49 -16.32
N ASN A 362 -4.49 -14.88 -15.62
CA ASN A 362 -4.37 -15.69 -14.42
C ASN A 362 -3.96 -17.14 -14.77
N VAL A 363 -4.72 -17.79 -15.66
CA VAL A 363 -4.51 -19.19 -16.06
C VAL A 363 -3.15 -19.42 -16.70
N ILE A 364 -2.60 -18.46 -17.47
CA ILE A 364 -1.24 -18.56 -18.06
C ILE A 364 -0.16 -18.73 -16.98
N SER A 365 -0.38 -18.28 -15.75
CA SER A 365 0.65 -18.32 -14.71
C SER A 365 0.98 -19.72 -14.20
N ASP A 366 0.08 -20.69 -14.38
CA ASP A 366 0.34 -22.09 -14.07
C ASP A 366 0.58 -22.90 -15.37
N PRO A 367 1.65 -23.71 -15.45
CA PRO A 367 1.97 -24.47 -16.65
C PRO A 367 0.89 -25.47 -17.08
N GLN A 368 0.23 -26.14 -16.14
CA GLN A 368 -0.77 -27.17 -16.46
C GLN A 368 -2.05 -26.53 -17.02
N CYS A 369 -2.46 -25.42 -16.40
CA CYS A 369 -3.52 -24.55 -16.89
C CYS A 369 -3.21 -23.98 -18.29
N PHE A 370 -1.98 -23.49 -18.50
CA PHE A 370 -1.55 -22.97 -19.80
C PHE A 370 -1.68 -24.02 -20.92
N GLU A 371 -1.25 -25.26 -20.65
CA GLU A 371 -1.33 -26.36 -21.61
C GLU A 371 -2.78 -26.67 -22.05
N LEU A 372 -3.77 -26.46 -21.19
CA LEU A 372 -5.19 -26.62 -21.53
C LEU A 372 -5.68 -25.56 -22.52
N ILE A 373 -5.21 -24.32 -22.39
CA ILE A 373 -5.73 -23.17 -23.13
C ILE A 373 -4.88 -22.77 -24.33
N LYS A 374 -3.65 -23.29 -24.45
CA LYS A 374 -2.68 -22.86 -25.47
C LYS A 374 -3.22 -22.94 -26.90
N ASN A 375 -4.08 -23.91 -27.20
CA ASN A 375 -4.66 -24.08 -28.54
C ASN A 375 -5.62 -22.94 -28.92
N HIS A 376 -6.16 -22.23 -27.93
CA HIS A 376 -6.99 -21.04 -28.15
C HIS A 376 -6.17 -19.78 -28.39
N LEU A 377 -4.89 -19.76 -27.97
CA LEU A 377 -3.96 -18.63 -28.08
C LEU A 377 -3.28 -18.57 -29.46
N THR A 378 -4.06 -18.54 -30.54
CA THR A 378 -3.50 -18.50 -31.91
C THR A 378 -3.05 -17.10 -32.32
N SER A 379 -2.17 -17.02 -33.31
CA SER A 379 -1.71 -15.72 -33.85
C SER A 379 -2.88 -14.87 -34.35
N ASP A 380 -3.85 -15.48 -35.04
CA ASP A 380 -5.03 -14.76 -35.54
C ASP A 380 -5.91 -14.25 -34.41
N ALA A 381 -6.18 -15.08 -33.40
CA ALA A 381 -7.02 -14.69 -32.28
C ALA A 381 -6.41 -13.54 -31.46
N ILE A 382 -5.08 -13.54 -31.28
CA ILE A 382 -4.37 -12.47 -30.58
C ILE A 382 -4.35 -11.20 -31.42
N LEU A 383 -3.99 -11.27 -32.70
CA LEU A 383 -3.87 -10.10 -33.56
C LEU A 383 -5.22 -9.42 -33.89
N LEU A 384 -6.35 -10.12 -33.67
CA LEU A 384 -7.69 -9.55 -33.75
C LEU A 384 -8.05 -8.65 -32.55
N LEU A 385 -7.33 -8.74 -31.44
CA LEU A 385 -7.52 -7.83 -30.31
C LEU A 385 -7.06 -6.42 -30.68
N PRO A 386 -7.63 -5.35 -30.09
CA PRO A 386 -7.03 -4.03 -30.19
C PRO A 386 -5.62 -4.03 -29.57
N TYR A 387 -4.76 -3.14 -30.04
CA TYR A 387 -3.32 -3.24 -29.79
C TYR A 387 -2.97 -3.13 -28.29
N MET A 388 -3.70 -2.31 -27.53
CA MET A 388 -3.57 -2.24 -26.07
C MET A 388 -3.79 -3.61 -25.41
N GLU A 389 -4.88 -4.29 -25.76
CA GLU A 389 -5.22 -5.63 -25.27
C GLU A 389 -4.19 -6.69 -25.69
N GLN A 390 -3.62 -6.56 -26.89
CA GLN A 390 -2.49 -7.40 -27.31
C GLN A 390 -1.30 -7.21 -26.37
N MET A 391 -0.95 -5.96 -26.03
CA MET A 391 0.16 -5.67 -25.12
C MET A 391 -0.13 -6.18 -23.71
N VAL A 392 -1.36 -6.03 -23.20
CA VAL A 392 -1.77 -6.60 -21.90
C VAL A 392 -1.55 -8.12 -21.85
N LEU A 393 -1.89 -8.84 -22.93
CA LEU A 393 -1.69 -10.28 -23.02
C LEU A 393 -0.20 -10.64 -23.16
N LEU A 394 0.55 -9.93 -24.01
CA LEU A 394 1.97 -10.20 -24.26
C LEU A 394 2.85 -9.87 -23.06
N GLN A 395 2.52 -8.83 -22.31
CA GLN A 395 3.15 -8.53 -21.03
C GLN A 395 3.04 -9.72 -20.08
N ARG A 396 1.92 -10.46 -20.11
CA ARG A 396 1.74 -11.65 -19.28
C ARG A 396 2.41 -12.91 -19.86
N LEU A 397 2.31 -13.14 -21.16
CA LEU A 397 2.96 -14.28 -21.83
C LEU A 397 4.49 -14.21 -21.76
N SER A 398 5.07 -13.01 -21.65
CA SER A 398 6.51 -12.80 -21.55
C SER A 398 7.09 -13.09 -20.16
N LEU A 399 6.27 -13.30 -19.12
CA LEU A 399 6.73 -13.49 -17.74
C LEU A 399 7.14 -14.93 -17.40
N PHE A 400 6.56 -15.94 -18.05
CA PHE A 400 6.76 -17.35 -17.69
C PHE A 400 7.49 -18.12 -18.79
N SER A 401 8.37 -19.04 -18.40
CA SER A 401 9.21 -19.80 -19.33
C SER A 401 8.41 -20.63 -20.34
N HIS A 402 7.35 -21.31 -19.91
CA HIS A 402 6.48 -22.11 -20.79
C HIS A 402 5.74 -21.26 -21.82
N SER A 403 5.23 -20.10 -21.42
CA SER A 403 4.51 -19.20 -22.32
C SER A 403 5.44 -18.45 -23.25
N VAL A 404 6.65 -18.10 -22.81
CA VAL A 404 7.71 -17.53 -23.67
C VAL A 404 8.13 -18.52 -24.73
N TYR A 405 8.35 -19.79 -24.37
CA TYR A 405 8.68 -20.82 -25.33
C TYR A 405 7.59 -20.95 -26.42
N TYR A 406 6.32 -20.98 -26.01
CA TYR A 406 5.19 -21.01 -26.95
C TYR A 406 5.14 -19.76 -27.83
N LEU A 407 5.30 -18.57 -27.25
CA LEU A 407 5.28 -17.30 -27.99
C LEU A 407 6.37 -17.24 -29.07
N VAL A 408 7.59 -17.67 -28.74
CA VAL A 408 8.75 -17.68 -29.66
C VAL A 408 8.58 -18.69 -30.80
N HIS A 409 8.10 -19.91 -30.49
CA HIS A 409 8.11 -21.02 -31.44
C HIS A 409 6.79 -21.20 -32.20
N SER A 410 5.67 -20.81 -31.60
CA SER A 410 4.33 -21.07 -32.13
C SER A 410 3.60 -19.79 -32.58
N LEU A 411 4.05 -18.60 -32.16
CA LEU A 411 3.39 -17.32 -32.46
C LEU A 411 4.31 -16.28 -33.12
N PRO A 412 5.03 -16.62 -34.21
CA PRO A 412 5.98 -15.70 -34.84
C PRO A 412 5.34 -14.41 -35.36
N ARG A 413 4.08 -14.46 -35.84
CA ARG A 413 3.37 -13.26 -36.31
C ARG A 413 3.11 -12.25 -35.18
N VAL A 414 2.85 -12.75 -33.97
CA VAL A 414 2.64 -11.91 -32.79
C VAL A 414 3.96 -11.28 -32.35
N MET A 415 5.05 -12.03 -32.38
CA MET A 415 6.41 -11.53 -32.13
C MET A 415 6.81 -10.45 -33.15
N SER A 416 6.55 -10.67 -34.44
CA SER A 416 6.77 -9.64 -35.46
C SER A 416 5.95 -8.38 -35.19
N ASN A 417 4.67 -8.50 -34.81
CA ASN A 417 3.83 -7.35 -34.48
C ASN A 417 4.37 -6.56 -33.28
N LEU A 418 4.82 -7.24 -32.21
CA LEU A 418 5.44 -6.60 -31.05
C LEU A 418 6.65 -5.72 -31.42
N ILE A 419 7.48 -6.22 -32.35
CA ILE A 419 8.71 -5.55 -32.80
C ILE A 419 8.42 -4.45 -33.82
N GLN A 420 7.63 -4.76 -34.85
CA GLN A 420 7.43 -3.92 -36.05
C GLN A 420 6.46 -2.77 -35.84
N ASN A 421 5.55 -2.88 -34.87
CA ASN A 421 4.57 -1.84 -34.60
C ASN A 421 5.23 -0.69 -33.81
N SER A 422 6.12 0.01 -34.52
CA SER A 422 6.85 1.20 -34.10
C SER A 422 6.18 2.49 -34.57
N GLY A 423 4.90 2.43 -34.97
CA GLY A 423 4.11 3.64 -35.18
C GLY A 423 4.09 4.45 -33.89
N ASP A 424 3.82 5.75 -33.98
CA ASP A 424 3.67 6.64 -32.83
C ASP A 424 2.51 6.13 -31.94
N ILE A 425 2.82 5.21 -31.02
CA ILE A 425 1.92 4.78 -29.96
C ILE A 425 1.72 6.02 -29.09
N SER A 426 0.64 6.74 -29.36
CA SER A 426 0.29 7.97 -28.66
C SER A 426 -0.16 7.71 -27.23
N GLU A 427 -0.66 6.50 -26.94
CA GLU A 427 -1.14 6.08 -25.63
C GLU A 427 0.03 5.63 -24.73
N PRO A 428 0.33 6.35 -23.63
CA PRO A 428 1.46 6.04 -22.76
C PRO A 428 1.38 4.65 -22.11
N GLU A 429 0.17 4.19 -21.76
CA GLU A 429 -0.03 2.88 -21.15
C GLU A 429 0.33 1.74 -22.12
N THR A 430 -0.12 1.85 -23.37
CA THR A 430 0.20 0.88 -24.43
C THR A 430 1.71 0.84 -24.71
N ALA A 431 2.39 1.99 -24.70
CA ALA A 431 3.84 2.06 -24.85
C ALA A 431 4.58 1.40 -23.67
N SER A 432 4.14 1.67 -22.44
CA SER A 432 4.72 1.07 -21.22
C SER A 432 4.55 -0.44 -21.19
N LEU A 433 3.36 -0.97 -21.51
CA LEU A 433 3.11 -2.42 -21.58
C LEU A 433 3.96 -3.10 -22.65
N ARG A 434 4.16 -2.44 -23.80
CA ARG A 434 5.03 -2.93 -24.87
C ARG A 434 6.49 -3.00 -24.41
N GLU A 435 6.98 -1.95 -23.76
CA GLU A 435 8.32 -1.91 -23.19
C GLU A 435 8.51 -3.03 -22.17
N GLU A 436 7.57 -3.19 -21.23
CA GLU A 436 7.60 -4.27 -20.23
C GLU A 436 7.65 -5.66 -20.89
N ALA A 437 6.84 -5.90 -21.92
CA ALA A 437 6.82 -7.17 -22.62
C ALA A 437 8.18 -7.49 -23.28
N ILE A 438 8.81 -6.49 -23.92
CA ILE A 438 10.14 -6.63 -24.52
C ILE A 438 11.21 -6.85 -23.44
N VAL A 439 11.18 -6.07 -22.36
CA VAL A 439 12.10 -6.22 -21.22
C VAL A 439 11.98 -7.60 -20.60
N ASN A 440 10.76 -8.10 -20.40
CA ASN A 440 10.52 -9.44 -19.86
C ASN A 440 11.10 -10.53 -20.78
N LEU A 441 10.90 -10.43 -22.10
CA LEU A 441 11.49 -11.35 -23.07
C LEU A 441 13.02 -11.31 -23.03
N LEU A 442 13.63 -10.14 -22.96
CA LEU A 442 15.09 -9.97 -22.91
C LEU A 442 15.73 -10.46 -21.60
N ARG A 443 14.95 -10.82 -20.57
CA ARG A 443 15.47 -11.58 -19.42
C ARG A 443 15.87 -13.01 -19.80
N PHE A 444 15.35 -13.52 -20.90
CA PHE A 444 15.73 -14.82 -21.46
C PHE A 444 16.95 -14.67 -22.37
N ASN A 445 17.82 -15.69 -22.37
CA ASN A 445 19.06 -15.65 -23.13
C ASN A 445 18.84 -15.74 -24.66
N SER A 446 19.88 -15.40 -25.41
CA SER A 446 19.89 -15.46 -26.88
C SER A 446 19.57 -16.85 -27.43
N THR A 447 19.91 -17.92 -26.70
CA THR A 447 19.55 -19.29 -27.07
C THR A 447 18.03 -19.52 -27.05
N THR A 448 17.35 -18.99 -26.03
CA THR A 448 15.89 -19.16 -25.86
C THR A 448 15.12 -18.30 -26.85
N LEU A 449 15.57 -17.05 -27.06
CA LEU A 449 14.91 -16.11 -27.97
C LEU A 449 15.31 -16.31 -29.44
N ASN A 450 16.44 -16.97 -29.69
CA ASN A 450 16.96 -17.30 -31.02
C ASN A 450 16.94 -16.07 -31.96
N VAL A 451 16.22 -16.16 -33.08
CA VAL A 451 16.11 -15.12 -34.11
C VAL A 451 15.49 -13.82 -33.60
N TRP A 452 14.81 -13.83 -32.44
CA TRP A 452 14.14 -12.67 -31.87
C TRP A 452 15.03 -11.82 -30.97
N TYR A 453 16.18 -12.34 -30.51
CA TYR A 453 17.03 -11.62 -29.54
C TYR A 453 17.50 -10.26 -30.06
N ILE A 454 18.05 -10.22 -31.28
CA ILE A 454 18.55 -8.98 -31.90
C ILE A 454 17.39 -8.00 -32.17
N PRO A 455 16.31 -8.39 -32.87
CA PRO A 455 15.16 -7.50 -33.09
C PRO A 455 14.52 -6.92 -31.83
N LEU A 456 14.44 -7.70 -30.74
CA LEU A 456 13.92 -7.22 -29.45
C LEU A 456 14.84 -6.18 -28.82
N THR A 457 16.16 -6.40 -28.89
CA THR A 457 17.17 -5.45 -28.40
C THR A 457 17.08 -4.13 -29.17
N ASP A 458 16.96 -4.20 -30.49
CA ASP A 458 16.81 -3.03 -31.35
C ASP A 458 15.49 -2.28 -31.08
N ALA A 459 14.40 -3.01 -30.86
CA ALA A 459 13.11 -2.43 -30.53
C ALA A 459 13.15 -1.70 -29.17
N LEU A 460 13.78 -2.29 -28.15
CA LEU A 460 13.95 -1.64 -26.85
C LEU A 460 14.81 -0.38 -26.97
N ALA A 461 15.92 -0.44 -27.71
CA ALA A 461 16.78 0.71 -27.93
C ALA A 461 16.04 1.88 -28.59
N LYS A 462 15.11 1.60 -29.53
CA LYS A 462 14.25 2.62 -30.16
C LYS A 462 13.26 3.25 -29.17
N ILE A 463 12.75 2.47 -28.21
CA ILE A 463 11.84 2.96 -27.16
C ILE A 463 12.61 3.86 -26.18
N SER A 464 13.77 3.40 -25.68
CA SER A 464 14.55 4.14 -24.67
C SER A 464 15.32 5.33 -25.23
N ASN A 465 15.66 5.33 -26.52
CA ASN A 465 16.35 6.44 -27.20
C ASN A 465 15.57 6.89 -28.45
N PRO A 466 14.49 7.69 -28.29
CA PRO A 466 13.70 8.18 -29.42
C PRO A 466 14.41 9.28 -30.26
N LYS A 467 15.75 9.29 -30.37
CA LYS A 467 16.49 10.38 -31.02
C LYS A 467 16.65 10.20 -32.54
N THR A 468 16.19 11.23 -33.27
CA THR A 468 16.68 11.75 -34.56
C THR A 468 16.72 10.78 -35.75
N LYS A 469 15.58 10.49 -36.37
CA LYS A 469 15.51 10.13 -37.81
C LYS A 469 14.23 10.68 -38.45
N HIS A 470 14.23 11.98 -38.71
CA HIS A 470 13.71 12.50 -39.98
C HIS A 470 14.87 13.25 -40.64
N GLU A 471 15.81 12.51 -41.20
CA GLU A 471 16.48 13.04 -42.40
C GLU A 471 15.41 13.00 -43.49
N PRO A 472 15.02 14.14 -44.07
CA PRO A 472 14.15 14.12 -45.24
C PRO A 472 14.95 13.44 -46.36
N GLU A 473 14.44 12.32 -46.87
CA GLU A 473 14.93 11.80 -48.14
C GLU A 473 14.82 12.93 -49.19
N PRO A 474 15.91 13.27 -49.89
CA PRO A 474 15.79 14.19 -51.01
C PRO A 474 14.94 13.48 -52.07
N GLN A 475 13.73 13.98 -52.27
CA GLN A 475 12.97 13.69 -53.48
C GLN A 475 13.81 14.18 -54.65
N LEU A 476 14.45 13.25 -55.36
CA LEU A 476 14.99 13.50 -56.68
C LEU A 476 13.80 13.84 -57.59
N ALA A 477 13.56 15.14 -57.74
CA ALA A 477 12.75 15.67 -58.81
C ALA A 477 13.39 15.23 -60.13
N SER A 478 12.74 14.29 -60.81
CA SER A 478 13.01 13.96 -62.19
C SER A 478 12.72 15.19 -63.05
N SER A 479 13.75 15.98 -63.32
CA SER A 479 13.76 16.95 -64.41
C SER A 479 13.97 16.20 -65.72
N PHE A 480 12.91 16.18 -66.53
CA PHE A 480 12.86 15.93 -67.97
C PHE A 480 14.18 16.23 -68.72
N ILE A 481 14.70 15.24 -69.45
CA ILE A 481 14.81 15.20 -70.93
C ILE A 481 14.57 13.76 -71.38
#